data_AF-A0A440N884-F1
#
_entry.id   AF-A0A440N884-F1
#
_cell.length_a   1.000
_cell.length_b   1.000
_cell.length_c   1.000
_cell.angle_alpha   90.00
_cell.angle_beta   90.00
_cell.angle_gamma   90.00
#
_symmetry.space_group_name_H-M   'P 1'
#
loop_
_entity.id
_entity.type
_entity.pdbx_description
1 polymer ?
#
loop_
_entity_poly.entity_id
_entity_poly.type
_entity_poly.pdbx_seq_one_letter_code
_entity_poly.pdbx_strand_id
1 'polypeptide(L)'
;MSVLQSVPKTNDTFVFPARGNEKSHFSGYAKGKKALDGKVNIDGVALENWTLHDLRRTLATNFGRRQVLPHVIEHILNHKAASLTDIGEIYNLYTYVKEKREVLQMWSNHIEWLIKQASEMDALAA
;
A
#
# COMPACT_ATOMS: atom_id res chain seq x y z
N MET A 1 2.31 -3.85 -13.35
CA MET A 1 3.13 -2.74 -13.90
C MET A 1 2.32 -1.68 -14.68
N SER A 2 1.09 -1.96 -15.10
CA SER A 2 0.26 -1.04 -15.92
C SER A 2 0.08 0.35 -15.30
N VAL A 3 -0.16 0.42 -13.98
CA VAL A 3 -0.37 1.70 -13.28
C VAL A 3 0.85 2.61 -13.40
N LEU A 4 2.07 2.11 -13.15
CA LEU A 4 3.28 2.94 -13.26
C LEU A 4 3.57 3.36 -14.70
N GLN A 5 3.23 2.52 -15.68
CA GLN A 5 3.37 2.85 -17.10
C GLN A 5 2.37 3.92 -17.55
N SER A 6 1.18 4.00 -16.92
CA SER A 6 0.17 5.01 -17.23
C SER A 6 0.44 6.39 -16.62
N VAL A 7 1.40 6.51 -15.70
CA VAL A 7 1.73 7.79 -15.08
C VAL A 7 2.55 8.64 -16.05
N PRO A 8 2.10 9.85 -16.41
CA PRO A 8 2.89 10.76 -17.23
C PRO A 8 4.24 11.06 -16.58
N LYS A 9 5.34 10.87 -17.32
CA LYS A 9 6.68 11.25 -16.87
C LYS A 9 6.87 12.75 -17.09
N THR A 10 6.74 13.52 -16.02
CA THR A 10 6.88 14.99 -16.07
C THR A 10 8.26 15.48 -15.62
N ASN A 11 8.98 14.68 -14.82
CA ASN A 11 10.36 14.93 -14.41
C ASN A 11 11.01 13.63 -13.93
N ASP A 12 12.30 13.71 -13.59
CA ASP A 12 13.11 12.55 -13.16
C ASP A 12 13.23 12.41 -11.63
N THR A 13 12.66 13.34 -10.85
CA THR A 13 12.80 13.38 -9.38
C THR A 13 11.67 12.64 -8.67
N PHE A 14 10.42 12.82 -9.11
CA PHE A 14 9.24 12.29 -8.42
C PHE A 14 8.45 11.34 -9.32
N VAL A 15 8.18 10.13 -8.82
CA VAL A 15 7.26 9.18 -9.48
C VAL A 15 5.84 9.74 -9.55
N PHE A 16 5.41 10.44 -8.48
CA PHE A 16 4.11 11.12 -8.40
C PHE A 16 4.32 12.59 -8.00
N PRO A 17 4.43 13.52 -8.97
CA PRO A 17 4.57 14.95 -8.69
C PRO A 17 3.27 15.58 -8.16
N ALA A 18 3.39 16.74 -7.51
CA ALA A 18 2.22 17.53 -7.13
C ALA A 18 1.44 18.03 -8.36
N ARG A 19 0.11 17.96 -8.31
CA ARG A 19 -0.75 18.48 -9.39
C ARG A 19 -0.50 19.98 -9.57
N GLY A 20 -0.08 20.38 -10.77
CA GLY A 20 0.21 21.78 -11.10
C GLY A 20 1.56 22.30 -10.59
N ASN A 21 2.38 21.46 -9.96
CA ASN A 21 3.75 21.78 -9.59
C ASN A 21 4.64 20.54 -9.69
N GLU A 22 5.22 20.33 -10.87
CA GLU A 22 6.08 19.19 -11.15
C GLU A 22 7.37 19.18 -10.33
N LYS A 23 7.77 20.33 -9.77
CA LYS A 23 8.98 20.45 -8.93
C LYS A 23 8.75 20.04 -7.47
N SER A 24 7.54 19.60 -7.11
CA SER A 24 7.20 19.21 -5.75
C SER A 24 6.60 17.80 -5.68
N HIS A 25 6.71 17.17 -4.52
CA HIS A 25 6.19 15.82 -4.26
C HIS A 25 4.66 15.83 -4.08
N PHE A 26 4.03 14.68 -4.28
CA PHE A 26 2.61 14.50 -3.95
C PHE A 26 2.30 14.94 -2.51
N SER A 27 1.24 15.76 -2.36
CA SER A 27 0.74 16.26 -1.07
C SER A 27 -0.79 16.22 -0.97
N GLY A 28 -1.47 15.66 -1.97
CA GLY A 28 -2.92 15.69 -2.12
C GLY A 28 -3.71 14.72 -1.25
N TYR A 29 -3.16 14.27 -0.11
CA TYR A 29 -3.75 13.21 0.74
C TYR A 29 -5.19 13.51 1.18
N ALA A 30 -5.46 14.72 1.68
CA ALA A 30 -6.80 15.09 2.15
C ALA A 30 -7.84 15.07 1.02
N LYS A 31 -7.48 15.56 -0.17
CA LYS A 31 -8.34 15.51 -1.36
C LYS A 31 -8.57 14.08 -1.83
N GLY A 32 -7.52 13.27 -1.83
CA GLY A 32 -7.59 11.84 -2.15
C GLY A 32 -8.50 11.08 -1.20
N LYS A 33 -8.35 11.28 0.12
CA LYS A 33 -9.23 10.70 1.15
C LYS A 33 -10.69 11.09 0.89
N LYS A 34 -10.98 12.38 0.70
CA LYS A 34 -12.34 12.86 0.41
C LYS A 34 -12.94 12.21 -0.85
N ALA A 35 -12.12 11.93 -1.86
CA ALA A 35 -12.58 11.28 -3.08
C ALA A 35 -12.88 9.76 -2.91
N LEU A 36 -12.35 9.15 -1.84
CA LEU A 36 -12.60 7.75 -1.47
C LEU A 36 -13.75 7.60 -0.48
N ASP A 37 -14.04 8.63 0.30
CA ASP A 37 -15.21 8.67 1.18
C ASP A 37 -16.50 8.37 0.41
N GLY A 38 -17.37 7.54 0.99
CA GLY A 38 -18.62 7.09 0.37
C GLY A 38 -18.45 6.05 -0.75
N LYS A 39 -17.24 5.87 -1.30
CA LYS A 39 -16.93 4.76 -2.22
C LYS A 39 -16.50 3.51 -1.47
N VAL A 40 -15.74 3.70 -0.40
CA VAL A 40 -15.39 2.60 0.52
C VAL A 40 -16.62 2.28 1.36
N ASN A 41 -17.20 1.11 1.12
CA ASN A 41 -18.39 0.63 1.82
C ASN A 41 -18.24 -0.86 2.12
N ILE A 42 -19.03 -1.33 3.08
CA ILE A 42 -19.20 -2.75 3.43
C ILE A 42 -20.68 -3.05 3.19
N ASP A 43 -20.97 -3.94 2.24
CA ASP A 43 -22.34 -4.34 1.88
C ASP A 43 -23.28 -3.15 1.62
N GLY A 44 -22.77 -2.13 0.91
CA GLY A 44 -23.52 -0.91 0.57
C GLY A 44 -23.55 0.14 1.68
N VAL A 45 -23.02 -0.14 2.86
CA VAL A 45 -22.94 0.82 3.98
C VAL A 45 -21.57 1.49 3.97
N ALA A 46 -21.56 2.83 3.85
CA ALA A 46 -20.32 3.59 3.85
C ALA A 46 -19.48 3.30 5.09
N LEU A 47 -18.19 3.06 4.90
CA LEU A 47 -17.27 2.86 6.01
C LEU A 47 -17.03 4.20 6.72
N GLU A 48 -17.42 4.29 7.98
CA GLU A 48 -17.23 5.49 8.79
C GLU A 48 -15.89 5.48 9.53
N ASN A 49 -15.41 6.67 9.93
CA ASN A 49 -14.25 6.87 10.82
C ASN A 49 -12.91 6.23 10.40
N TRP A 50 -12.77 5.83 9.13
CA TRP A 50 -11.50 5.32 8.60
C TRP A 50 -10.61 6.45 8.06
N THR A 51 -9.32 6.14 7.98
CA THR A 51 -8.26 7.02 7.52
C THR A 51 -7.36 6.31 6.51
N LEU A 52 -6.54 7.05 5.77
CA LEU A 52 -5.54 6.45 4.88
C LEU A 52 -4.54 5.54 5.61
N HIS A 53 -4.33 5.74 6.92
CA HIS A 53 -3.47 4.86 7.72
C HIS A 53 -4.06 3.46 7.89
N ASP A 54 -5.38 3.30 7.78
CA ASP A 54 -6.03 1.99 7.90
C ASP A 54 -5.71 1.10 6.69
N LEU A 55 -5.36 1.67 5.53
CA LEU A 55 -4.83 0.91 4.39
C LEU A 55 -3.52 0.22 4.77
N ARG A 56 -2.64 0.92 5.48
CA ARG A 56 -1.37 0.40 5.96
C ARG A 56 -1.56 -0.65 7.06
N ARG A 57 -2.50 -0.45 7.99
CA ARG A 57 -2.87 -1.44 9.02
C ARG A 57 -3.45 -2.71 8.38
N THR A 58 -4.35 -2.54 7.41
CA THR A 58 -4.96 -3.65 6.66
C THR A 58 -3.91 -4.50 5.95
N LEU A 59 -2.93 -3.85 5.31
CA LEU A 59 -1.79 -4.53 4.68
C LEU A 59 -0.99 -5.35 5.71
N ALA A 60 -0.60 -4.74 6.83
CA ALA A 60 0.17 -5.42 7.88
C ALA A 60 -0.55 -6.65 8.45
N THR A 61 -1.84 -6.51 8.79
CA THR A 61 -2.66 -7.64 9.27
C THR A 61 -2.76 -8.76 8.24
N ASN A 62 -2.91 -8.41 6.95
CA ASN A 62 -2.99 -9.40 5.88
C ASN A 62 -1.67 -10.12 5.61
N PHE A 63 -0.53 -9.48 5.85
CA PHE A 63 0.79 -10.11 5.79
C PHE A 63 0.96 -11.10 6.94
N GLY A 64 0.57 -10.72 8.16
CA GLY A 64 0.57 -11.63 9.31
C GLY A 64 -0.28 -12.87 9.08
N ARG A 65 -1.49 -12.72 8.51
CA ARG A 65 -2.36 -13.85 8.12
C ARG A 65 -1.72 -14.80 7.10
N ARG A 66 -0.80 -14.32 6.28
CA ARG A 66 -0.06 -15.09 5.28
C ARG A 66 1.29 -15.58 5.80
N GLN A 67 1.50 -15.54 7.11
CA GLN A 67 2.70 -16.03 7.80
C GLN A 67 3.99 -15.33 7.34
N VAL A 68 3.89 -14.09 6.85
CA VAL A 68 5.07 -13.26 6.62
C VAL A 68 5.74 -12.98 7.96
N LEU A 69 7.06 -13.17 8.03
CA LEU A 69 7.81 -12.98 9.27
C LEU A 69 7.66 -11.53 9.79
N PRO A 70 7.43 -11.33 11.10
CA PRO A 70 7.19 -10.00 11.67
C PRO A 70 8.25 -8.96 11.32
N HIS A 71 9.54 -9.32 11.37
CA HIS A 71 10.62 -8.39 11.03
C HIS A 71 10.57 -7.95 9.56
N VAL A 72 10.16 -8.82 8.63
CA VAL A 72 9.98 -8.42 7.22
C VAL A 72 8.82 -7.43 7.11
N ILE A 73 7.71 -7.65 7.83
CA ILE A 73 6.58 -6.70 7.88
C ILE A 73 7.06 -5.35 8.42
N GLU A 74 7.81 -5.33 9.53
CA GLU A 74 8.38 -4.10 10.11
C GLU A 74 9.29 -3.35 9.13
N HIS A 75 10.14 -4.07 8.38
CA HIS A 75 10.98 -3.48 7.34
C HIS A 75 10.20 -2.96 6.12
N ILE A 76 9.10 -3.61 5.71
CA ILE A 76 8.20 -3.07 4.66
C ILE A 76 7.53 -1.80 5.15
N LEU A 77 7.12 -1.81 6.42
CA LEU A 77 6.50 -0.66 7.05
C LEU A 77 7.53 0.45 7.31
N ASN A 78 8.83 0.19 7.27
CA ASN A 78 9.86 1.14 7.71
C ASN A 78 9.65 1.57 9.17
N HIS A 79 9.27 0.62 10.02
CA HIS A 79 9.31 0.79 11.46
C HIS A 79 10.74 0.57 11.98
N LYS A 80 11.08 1.20 13.12
CA LYS A 80 12.15 0.66 13.95
C LYS A 80 11.67 -0.72 14.38
N ALA A 81 12.34 -1.78 13.92
CA ALA A 81 11.88 -3.15 14.17
C ALA A 81 11.82 -3.35 15.69
N ALA A 82 10.63 -3.50 16.26
CA ALA A 82 10.48 -3.68 17.71
C ALA A 82 11.12 -5.00 18.16
N SER A 83 11.34 -5.91 17.21
CA SER A 83 12.07 -7.16 17.35
C SER A 83 13.59 -7.02 17.44
N LEU A 84 14.16 -5.85 17.10
CA LEU A 84 15.59 -5.57 17.24
C LEU A 84 15.83 -4.76 18.51
N THR A 85 16.51 -5.37 19.48
CA THR A 85 17.15 -4.63 20.57
C THR A 85 18.18 -3.67 19.99
N ASP A 86 18.66 -2.67 20.74
CA ASP A 86 19.71 -1.76 20.27
C ASP A 86 20.97 -2.53 19.80
N ILE A 87 21.20 -3.72 20.37
CA ILE A 87 22.26 -4.66 19.94
C ILE A 87 21.89 -5.36 18.63
N GLY A 88 20.63 -5.74 18.45
CA GLY A 88 20.11 -6.33 17.21
C GLY A 88 20.29 -5.44 15.99
N GLU A 89 20.23 -4.10 16.14
CA GLU A 89 20.48 -3.15 15.05
C GLU A 89 21.94 -3.15 14.58
N ILE A 90 22.90 -3.43 15.47
CA ILE A 90 24.32 -3.52 15.13
C ILE A 90 24.59 -4.77 14.27
N TYR A 91 23.90 -5.88 14.55
CA TYR A 91 24.15 -7.16 13.88
C TYR A 91 23.27 -7.40 12.66
N ASN A 92 22.02 -6.93 12.67
CA ASN A 92 21.08 -7.15 11.58
C ASN A 92 21.05 -5.96 10.61
N LEU A 93 22.14 -5.83 9.85
CA LEU A 93 22.26 -4.81 8.80
C LEU A 93 21.56 -5.23 7.49
N TYR A 94 21.02 -6.45 7.44
CA TYR A 94 20.33 -6.93 6.25
C TYR A 94 19.05 -6.12 6.03
N THR A 95 18.87 -5.61 4.82
CA THR A 95 17.76 -4.70 4.49
C THR A 95 16.52 -5.43 4.00
N TYR A 96 16.57 -6.77 3.88
CA TYR A 96 15.49 -7.65 3.44
C TYR A 96 14.90 -7.27 2.08
N VAL A 97 15.69 -6.69 1.17
CA VAL A 97 15.18 -6.18 -0.13
C VAL A 97 14.52 -7.28 -0.95
N LYS A 98 15.05 -8.51 -0.90
CA LYS A 98 14.51 -9.65 -1.63
C LYS A 98 13.14 -10.05 -1.07
N GLU A 99 13.05 -10.26 0.24
CA GLU A 99 11.84 -10.66 0.95
C GLU A 99 10.76 -9.58 0.84
N LYS A 100 11.13 -8.31 1.00
CA LYS A 100 10.22 -7.17 0.78
C LYS A 100 9.60 -7.21 -0.61
N ARG A 101 10.41 -7.46 -1.64
CA ARG A 101 9.93 -7.55 -3.03
C ARG A 101 8.96 -8.72 -3.20
N GLU A 102 9.31 -9.90 -2.71
CA GLU A 102 8.48 -11.10 -2.83
C GLU A 102 7.12 -10.92 -2.14
N VAL A 103 7.12 -10.39 -0.91
CA VAL A 103 5.90 -10.12 -0.14
C VAL A 103 5.04 -9.05 -0.81
N LEU A 104 5.64 -7.95 -1.28
CA LEU A 104 4.91 -6.89 -1.98
C LEU A 104 4.34 -7.37 -3.31
N GLN A 105 5.05 -8.25 -4.03
CA GLN A 105 4.54 -8.85 -5.26
C GLN A 105 3.36 -9.78 -4.99
N MET A 106 3.44 -10.64 -3.97
CA MET A 106 2.33 -11.47 -3.51
C MET A 106 1.11 -10.61 -3.17
N TRP A 107 1.30 -9.49 -2.48
CA TRP A 107 0.22 -8.56 -2.16
C TRP A 107 -0.39 -7.90 -3.39
N SER A 108 0.44 -7.47 -4.34
CA SER A 108 0.00 -6.93 -5.62
C SER A 108 -0.90 -7.91 -6.36
N ASN A 109 -0.49 -9.18 -6.45
CA ASN A 109 -1.27 -10.22 -7.10
C ASN A 109 -2.62 -10.44 -6.40
N HIS A 110 -2.66 -10.36 -5.08
CA HIS A 110 -3.91 -10.48 -4.32
C HIS A 110 -4.88 -9.31 -4.60
N ILE A 111 -4.38 -8.07 -4.67
CA ILE A 111 -5.19 -6.90 -5.02
C ILE A 111 -5.71 -7.02 -6.45
N GLU A 112 -4.86 -7.40 -7.41
CA GLU A 112 -5.28 -7.61 -8.80
C GLU A 112 -6.38 -8.67 -8.91
N TRP A 113 -6.26 -9.76 -8.14
CA TRP A 113 -7.31 -10.77 -8.05
C TRP A 113 -8.62 -10.19 -7.47
N LEU A 114 -8.59 -9.43 -6.38
CA LEU A 114 -9.77 -8.79 -5.79
C LEU A 114 -10.48 -7.84 -6.78
N ILE A 115 -9.70 -7.02 -7.50
CA ILE A 115 -10.24 -6.09 -8.51
C ILE A 115 -10.95 -6.86 -9.62
N LYS A 116 -10.34 -7.96 -10.09
CA LYS A 116 -10.95 -8.81 -11.11
C LYS A 116 -12.27 -9.41 -10.62
N GLN A 117 -12.32 -9.94 -9.40
CA GLN A 117 -13.55 -10.49 -8.81
C GLN A 117 -14.65 -9.44 -8.66
N ALA A 118 -14.31 -8.23 -8.22
CA ALA A 118 -15.27 -7.13 -8.11
C ALA A 118 -15.84 -6.75 -9.49
N SER A 119 -14.99 -6.63 -10.51
CA SER A 119 -15.43 -6.31 -11.87
C SER A 119 -16.32 -7.40 -12.49
N GLU A 120 -16.06 -8.68 -12.19
CA GLU A 120 -16.89 -9.79 -12.66
C GLU A 120 -18.26 -9.78 -11.97
N MET A 121 -18.31 -9.48 -10.68
CA MET A 121 -19.56 -9.34 -9.92
C MET A 121 -20.43 -8.20 -10.46
N ASP A 122 -19.83 -7.03 -10.71
CA ASP A 122 -20.53 -5.87 -11.28
C ASP A 122 -21.10 -6.17 -12.67
N ALA A 123 -20.36 -6.92 -13.50
CA ALA A 123 -20.82 -7.33 -14.83
C ALA A 123 -21.96 -8.35 -14.81
N LEU A 124 -22.08 -9.16 -13.74
CA LEU A 124 -23.18 -10.10 -13.55
C LEU A 124 -24.44 -9.43 -12.95
N ALA A 125 -24.27 -8.29 -12.29
CA ALA A 125 -25.36 -7.51 -11.68
C ALA A 125 -25.97 -6.44 -12.62
N ALA A 126 -25.34 -6.20 -13.77
CA ALA A 126 -25.77 -5.24 -14.81
C ALA A 126 -26.57 -5.93 -15.92
#